data_AF-A0A945ML62-F1
#
_entry.id   AF-A0A945ML62-F1
#
_cell.length_a   1.000
_cell.length_b   1.000
_cell.length_c   1.000
_cell.angle_alpha   90.00
_cell.angle_beta   90.00
_cell.angle_gamma   90.00
#
_symmetry.space_group_name_H-M   'P 1'
#
loop_
_entity.id
_entity.type
_entity.pdbx_description
1 polymer ?
#
loop_
_entity_poly.entity_id
_entity_poly.type
_entity_poly.pdbx_seq_one_letter_code
_entity_poly.pdbx_strand_id
1 'polypeptide(L)'
;MPFDLTRKEWNSSYDLLHAVKTLLDERHSPNGYTIGWNCGATGGQTVFHMHRHVIPRFADEPYTGQGIRHWLKRNENRRPNTQDQT
;
A
#
# COMPACT_ATOMS: atom_id res chain seq x y z
N MET A 1 11.06 8.58 -5.35
CA MET A 1 10.17 7.41 -5.48
C MET A 1 10.89 6.16 -5.00
N PRO A 2 10.22 5.02 -4.69
CA PRO A 2 10.93 3.78 -4.36
C PRO A 2 11.95 3.36 -5.44
N PHE A 3 11.70 3.71 -6.71
CA PHE A 3 12.63 3.47 -7.82
C PHE A 3 13.90 4.33 -7.80
N ASP A 4 13.89 5.45 -7.08
CA ASP A 4 15.01 6.40 -7.00
C ASP A 4 15.91 6.15 -5.79
N LEU A 5 15.52 5.21 -4.91
CA LEU A 5 16.30 4.90 -3.72
C LEU A 5 17.62 4.24 -4.12
N THR A 6 18.71 4.73 -3.54
CA THR A 6 19.97 3.99 -3.54
C THR A 6 19.80 2.68 -2.77
N ARG A 7 20.70 1.72 -3.00
CA ARG A 7 20.71 0.45 -2.25
C ARG A 7 20.81 0.67 -0.73
N LYS A 8 21.56 1.69 -0.30
CA LYS A 8 21.67 2.04 1.12
C LYS A 8 20.33 2.50 1.68
N GLU A 9 19.65 3.42 1.00
CA GLU A 9 18.33 3.90 1.42
C GLU A 9 17.26 2.81 1.37
N TRP A 10 17.35 1.89 0.40
CA TRP A 10 16.48 0.72 0.33
C TRP A 10 16.63 -0.17 1.57
N ASN A 11 17.86 -0.47 1.98
CA ASN A 11 18.14 -1.25 3.18
C ASN A 11 17.66 -0.53 4.44
N SER A 12 17.94 0.77 4.58
CA SER A 12 17.40 1.55 5.70
C SER A 12 15.87 1.59 5.74
N SER A 13 15.22 1.64 4.56
CA SER A 13 13.77 1.53 4.46
C SER A 13 13.27 0.16 4.90
N TYR A 14 13.99 -0.92 4.58
CA TYR A 14 13.68 -2.27 5.04
C TYR A 14 13.76 -2.38 6.56
N ASP A 15 14.83 -1.86 7.17
CA ASP A 15 14.98 -1.86 8.64
C ASP A 15 13.84 -1.09 9.32
N LEU A 16 13.47 0.07 8.76
CA LEU A 16 12.36 0.88 9.25
C LEU A 16 11.00 0.15 9.14
N LEU A 17 10.80 -0.68 8.10
CA LEU A 17 9.56 -1.47 7.97
C LEU A 17 9.39 -2.43 9.15
N HIS A 18 10.46 -3.12 9.53
CA HIS A 18 10.44 -4.07 10.65
C HIS A 18 10.27 -3.38 12.00
N ALA A 19 10.90 -2.23 12.20
CA ALA A 19 10.69 -1.41 13.39
C ALA A 19 9.22 -0.96 13.52
N VAL A 20 8.62 -0.49 12.42
CA VAL A 20 7.20 -0.10 12.38
C VAL A 20 6.30 -1.31 12.64
N LYS A 21 6.59 -2.48 12.05
CA LYS A 21 5.83 -3.70 12.31
C LYS A 21 5.85 -4.07 13.80
N THR A 22 7.03 -4.06 14.42
CA THR A 22 7.18 -4.37 15.85
C THR A 22 6.33 -3.43 16.71
N LEU A 23 6.41 -2.13 16.45
CA LEU A 23 5.61 -1.12 17.14
C LEU A 23 4.09 -1.35 16.97
N LEU A 24 3.65 -1.69 15.75
CA LEU A 24 2.24 -1.91 15.46
C LEU A 24 1.73 -3.23 16.08
N ASP A 25 2.55 -4.28 16.09
CA ASP A 25 2.23 -5.56 16.75
C ASP A 25 2.03 -5.36 18.26
N GLU A 26 2.94 -4.64 18.91
CA GLU A 26 2.88 -4.34 20.35
C GLU A 26 1.66 -3.48 20.71
N ARG A 27 1.35 -2.47 19.91
CA ARG A 27 0.32 -1.49 20.24
C ARG A 27 -1.09 -1.91 19.85
N HIS A 28 -1.22 -2.69 18.78
CA HIS A 28 -2.51 -2.97 18.16
C HIS A 28 -2.79 -4.45 17.93
N SER A 29 -1.77 -5.32 17.94
CA SER A 29 -1.92 -6.76 17.69
C SER A 29 -2.77 -7.10 16.45
N PRO A 30 -2.46 -6.53 15.27
CA PRO A 30 -3.24 -6.79 14.06
C PRO A 30 -3.06 -8.22 13.57
N ASN A 31 -4.04 -8.72 12.81
CA ASN A 31 -4.01 -10.07 12.24
C ASN A 31 -3.33 -10.13 10.87
N GLY A 32 -3.07 -8.98 10.25
CA GLY A 32 -2.36 -8.88 8.97
C GLY A 32 -1.97 -7.45 8.63
N TYR A 33 -1.37 -7.27 7.45
CA TYR A 33 -0.91 -5.97 6.98
C TYR A 33 -1.15 -5.80 5.48
N THR A 34 -1.55 -4.60 5.07
CA THR A 34 -1.42 -4.14 3.69
C THR A 34 -0.22 -3.20 3.61
N ILE A 35 0.77 -3.51 2.78
CA ILE A 35 1.95 -2.68 2.55
C ILE A 35 2.02 -2.23 1.09
N GLY A 36 2.44 -1.00 0.81
CA GLY A 36 2.56 -0.54 -0.57
C GLY A 36 3.01 0.89 -0.75
N TRP A 37 3.19 1.28 -2.01
CA TRP A 37 3.56 2.62 -2.44
C TRP A 37 2.65 3.03 -3.59
N ASN A 38 2.26 4.31 -3.60
CA ASN A 38 1.72 4.96 -4.78
C ASN A 38 2.86 5.65 -5.51
N CYS A 39 3.04 5.38 -6.81
CA CYS A 39 4.15 5.90 -7.61
C CYS A 39 3.63 6.71 -8.80
N GLY A 40 3.95 8.01 -8.81
CA GLY A 40 3.46 8.96 -9.80
C GLY A 40 1.98 9.31 -9.63
N ALA A 41 1.55 10.37 -10.32
CA ALA A 41 0.17 10.87 -10.24
C ALA A 41 -0.85 9.80 -10.61
N THR A 42 -0.61 9.04 -11.70
CA THR A 42 -1.49 7.94 -12.13
C THR A 42 -1.55 6.80 -11.13
N GLY A 43 -0.45 6.55 -10.39
CA GLY A 43 -0.42 5.58 -9.29
C GLY A 43 -1.09 6.06 -8.02
N GLY A 44 -1.74 7.25 -8.01
CA GLY A 44 -2.44 7.81 -6.86
C GLY A 44 -1.52 8.54 -5.88
N GLN A 45 -0.32 8.95 -6.31
CA GLN A 45 0.59 9.70 -5.46
C GLN A 45 0.25 11.19 -5.49
N THR A 46 0.02 11.76 -4.31
CA THR A 46 -0.27 13.19 -4.13
C THR A 46 0.93 13.97 -3.58
N VAL A 47 1.75 13.34 -2.74
CA VAL A 47 3.01 13.91 -2.23
C VAL A 47 4.18 13.24 -2.95
N PHE A 48 4.93 14.02 -3.74
CA PHE A 48 6.03 13.55 -4.58
C PHE A 48 7.34 13.32 -3.81
N HIS A 49 7.22 12.63 -2.68
CA HIS A 49 8.32 12.09 -1.89
C HIS A 49 8.08 10.58 -1.69
N MET A 50 9.14 9.78 -1.54
CA MET A 50 8.99 8.37 -1.23
C MET A 50 8.29 8.23 0.14
N HIS A 51 7.13 7.59 0.17
CA HIS A 51 6.47 7.19 1.40
C HIS A 51 5.83 5.82 1.18
N ARG A 52 6.03 4.92 2.15
CA ARG A 52 5.43 3.57 2.15
C ARG A 52 4.22 3.58 3.08
N HIS A 53 3.09 3.11 2.59
CA HIS A 53 1.94 2.79 3.42
C HIS A 53 2.19 1.47 4.16
N VAL A 54 1.96 1.47 5.46
CA VAL A 54 1.93 0.29 6.32
C VAL A 54 0.62 0.34 7.09
N ILE A 55 -0.32 -0.52 6.72
CA ILE A 55 -1.70 -0.47 7.21
C ILE A 55 -1.98 -1.77 7.96
N PRO A 56 -2.12 -1.75 9.30
CA PRO A 56 -2.55 -2.91 10.06
C PRO A 56 -3.98 -3.32 9.65
N ARG A 57 -4.25 -4.61 9.62
CA ARG A 57 -5.55 -5.20 9.25
C ARG A 57 -6.03 -6.15 10.35
N PHE A 58 -7.32 -6.12 10.64
CA PHE A 58 -7.96 -6.95 11.67
C PHE A 58 -8.96 -7.93 11.04
N ALA A 59 -9.10 -9.10 11.65
CA ALA A 59 -9.93 -10.19 11.11
C ALA A 59 -11.44 -9.84 11.07
N ASP A 60 -11.88 -8.95 11.95
CA ASP A 60 -13.26 -8.51 12.10
C ASP A 60 -13.65 -7.30 11.23
N GLU A 61 -12.74 -6.80 10.40
CA GLU A 61 -13.07 -5.73 9.46
C GLU A 61 -14.05 -6.21 8.37
N PRO A 62 -14.98 -5.36 7.90
CA PRO A 62 -15.93 -5.71 6.85
C PRO A 62 -15.29 -6.16 5.51
N TYR A 63 -14.04 -5.77 5.28
CA TYR A 63 -13.29 -6.10 4.06
C TYR A 63 -12.04 -6.95 4.34
N THR A 64 -12.07 -7.78 5.40
CA THR A 64 -11.04 -8.78 5.66
C THR A 64 -10.88 -9.73 4.48
N GLY A 65 -9.65 -10.13 4.19
CA GLY A 65 -9.32 -11.03 3.08
C GLY A 65 -9.42 -10.38 1.69
N GLN A 66 -9.98 -9.18 1.59
CA GLN A 66 -10.01 -8.43 0.34
C GLN A 66 -8.63 -7.79 0.10
N GLY A 67 -7.99 -8.16 -1.01
CA GLY A 67 -6.65 -7.68 -1.35
C GLY A 67 -6.61 -6.16 -1.62
N ILE A 68 -5.40 -5.59 -1.74
CA ILE A 68 -5.19 -4.13 -1.92
C ILE A 68 -5.98 -3.53 -3.09
N ARG A 69 -6.27 -4.34 -4.12
CA ARG A 69 -7.02 -3.95 -5.31
C ARG A 69 -8.54 -4.03 -5.16
N HIS A 70 -9.09 -4.41 -4.01
CA HIS A 70 -10.56 -4.55 -3.83
C HIS A 70 -11.30 -3.29 -4.28
N TRP A 71 -10.78 -2.13 -3.92
CA TRP A 71 -11.30 -0.82 -4.32
C TRP A 71 -11.11 -0.52 -5.83
N LEU A 72 -10.15 -1.16 -6.50
CA LEU A 72 -9.93 -1.09 -7.95
C LEU A 72 -10.81 -2.07 -8.74
N LYS A 73 -11.32 -3.13 -8.09
CA LYS A 73 -12.22 -4.11 -8.71
C LYS A 73 -13.69 -3.67 -8.68
N ARG A 74 -13.96 -2.46 -8.20
CA ARG A 74 -15.28 -1.83 -8.16
C ARG A 74 -15.63 -1.28 -9.53
N ASN A 75 -16.88 -1.49 -9.98
CA ASN A 75 -17.33 -1.00 -11.28
C ASN A 75 -17.31 0.53 -11.35
N GLU A 76 -17.47 1.17 -10.20
CA GLU A 76 -17.41 2.61 -9.98
C GLU A 76 -16.00 3.19 -10.22
N ASN A 77 -14.98 2.34 -10.22
CA ASN A 77 -13.57 2.70 -10.44
C ASN A 77 -13.05 2.21 -11.81
N ARG A 78 -13.95 2.11 -12.80
CA ARG A 78 -13.60 1.84 -14.20
C ARG A 78 -13.39 3.17 -14.92
N ARG A 79 -12.38 3.24 -15.80
CA ARG A 79 -12.12 4.46 -16.59
C ARG A 79 -13.26 4.65 -17.61
N PRO A 80 -13.77 5.87 -17.81
CA PRO A 80 -14.83 6.14 -18.79
C PRO A 80 -14.44 5.85 -20.26
N ASN A 81 -13.14 5.76 -20.57
CA ASN A 81 -12.61 5.67 -21.95
C ASN A 81 -11.86 4.36 -22.28
N THR A 82 -12.00 3.30 -21.49
CA THR A 82 -11.64 1.96 -21.97
C THR A 82 -12.82 1.44 -22.78
N GLN A 83 -12.84 1.78 -24.08
CA GLN A 83 -13.56 0.94 -25.05
C GLN A 83 -12.88 -0.43 -24.98
N ASP A 84 -13.61 -1.44 -24.51
CA ASP A 84 -13.21 -2.83 -24.65
C ASP A 84 -13.00 -3.09 -26.15
N GLN A 85 -11.74 -3.10 -26.59
CA GLN A 85 -11.39 -3.73 -27.84
C GLN A 85 -11.56 -5.23 -27.60
N THR A 86 -12.62 -5.75 -28.21
CA THR A 86 -12.95 -7.17 -28.41
C THR A 86 -11.75 -8.07 -28.62
#